data_AF-A0A2H9TJ11-F1
#
_entry.id   AF-A0A2H9TJ11-F1
#
_cell.length_a   1.000
_cell.length_b   1.000
_cell.length_c   1.000
_cell.angle_alpha   90.00
_cell.angle_beta   90.00
_cell.angle_gamma   90.00
#
_symmetry.space_group_name_H-M   'P 1'
#
loop_
_entity.id
_entity.type
_entity.pdbx_description
1 polymer ?
#
loop_
_entity_poly.entity_id
_entity_poly.type
_entity_poly.pdbx_seq_one_letter_code
_entity_poly.pdbx_strand_id
1 'polypeptide(L)'
;MTATKKDIRVLYVKRLTAVDTSERDDLLKKLEEERQLRRRVQNSEIKLRLAYNLALAELNILKEELVRVQSKKMQEKQFHLSDIQFVRAVSTDSANQFRGIDFDNYLEMFAVGFSKNTSSGKNFGLAKVSWMDSGRIDTINNLHGQLIKSIKCSPFGDSTVLTTAFDRKLKLSSLQTNSTLLSYNLDSPGWSCCFDPEDRNNIFVGMGSGEVCMFDIRNTREAIWKHSTLSVNGASLPVHSISVDASEKGRRIIAGNLLGPISLHVDEQGQLNAHTAGDPAPGQCSSFVSDRKTKSWIMSVRGNINQHILGFYDTNGFNVKIKYNCEAAQTSMVRPSILDFEEQALIAYPDGPNMRVSVMNPVGEEMGQIILRTNFVFPVLDTVLCRVNDKIITGLLSERQLNLFSS
;
A
#
# COMPACT_ATOMS: atom_id res chain seq x y z
N MET A 1 -14.14 35.58 -84.41
CA MET A 1 -14.16 37.01 -84.79
C MET A 1 -12.75 37.54 -84.64
N THR A 2 -12.09 37.84 -85.75
CA THR A 2 -10.70 38.32 -85.80
C THR A 2 -10.70 39.84 -85.67
N ALA A 3 -10.07 40.37 -84.62
CA ALA A 3 -9.96 41.82 -84.40
C ALA A 3 -9.17 42.47 -85.55
N THR A 4 -9.71 43.54 -86.14
CA THR A 4 -9.07 44.25 -87.26
C THR A 4 -8.40 45.54 -86.79
N LYS A 5 -7.38 46.03 -87.52
CA LYS A 5 -6.64 47.25 -87.15
C LYS A 5 -7.52 48.50 -86.97
N LYS A 6 -8.72 48.53 -87.56
CA LYS A 6 -9.69 49.63 -87.42
C LYS A 6 -10.36 49.67 -86.04
N ASP A 7 -10.28 48.58 -85.28
CA ASP A 7 -10.88 48.48 -83.95
C ASP A 7 -9.95 49.00 -82.84
N ILE A 8 -8.69 49.34 -83.18
CA ILE A 8 -7.71 49.92 -82.25
C ILE A 8 -7.97 51.42 -82.12
N ARG A 9 -8.38 51.87 -80.93
CA ARG A 9 -8.54 53.29 -80.60
C ARG A 9 -7.41 53.77 -79.70
N VAL A 10 -6.84 54.93 -80.03
CA VAL A 10 -5.81 55.58 -79.21
C VAL A 10 -6.50 56.38 -78.12
N LEU A 11 -6.28 55.98 -76.86
CA LEU A 11 -6.79 56.68 -75.70
C LEU A 11 -5.73 57.66 -75.20
N TYR A 12 -6.05 58.96 -75.19
CA TYR A 12 -5.20 59.99 -74.63
C TYR A 12 -5.68 60.31 -73.21
N VAL A 13 -4.82 60.07 -72.22
CA VAL A 13 -5.14 60.29 -70.81
C VAL A 13 -4.37 61.51 -70.30
N LYS A 14 -5.07 62.43 -69.61
CA LYS A 14 -4.49 63.71 -69.13
C LYS A 14 -3.37 63.54 -68.09
N ARG A 15 -3.33 62.42 -67.37
CA ARG A 15 -2.30 62.08 -66.37
C ARG A 15 -2.23 60.56 -66.26
N LEU A 16 -1.08 59.99 -66.64
CA LEU A 16 -0.77 58.58 -66.47
C LEU A 16 0.21 58.47 -65.29
N THR A 17 -0.21 57.85 -64.19
CA THR A 17 0.65 57.60 -63.04
C THR A 17 0.73 56.11 -62.79
N ALA A 18 1.94 55.54 -62.90
CA ALA A 18 2.20 54.17 -62.52
C ALA A 18 2.13 54.06 -60.99
N VAL A 19 1.16 53.30 -60.49
CA VAL A 19 1.05 52.99 -59.06
C VAL A 19 1.54 51.56 -58.90
N ASP A 20 2.66 51.41 -58.20
CA ASP A 20 3.20 50.09 -57.88
C ASP A 20 2.31 49.45 -56.79
N THR A 21 1.50 48.46 -57.18
CA THR A 21 0.63 47.72 -56.25
C THR A 21 1.26 46.42 -55.77
N SER A 22 2.48 46.11 -56.21
CA SER A 22 3.13 44.81 -55.98
C SER A 22 3.21 44.46 -54.49
N GLU A 23 3.67 45.41 -53.66
CA GLU A 23 3.75 45.19 -52.21
C GLU A 23 2.38 44.99 -51.56
N ARG A 24 1.35 45.72 -52.03
CA ARG A 24 -0.02 45.60 -51.50
C ARG A 24 -0.61 44.24 -51.83
N ASP A 25 -0.39 43.77 -53.05
CA ASP A 25 -0.91 42.50 -53.53
C ASP A 25 -0.19 41.32 -52.86
N ASP A 26 1.12 41.43 -52.62
CA ASP A 26 1.89 40.47 -51.83
C ASP A 26 1.44 40.40 -50.36
N LEU A 27 1.14 41.55 -49.74
CA LEU A 27 0.63 41.62 -48.37
C LEU A 27 -0.78 41.01 -48.26
N LEU A 28 -1.66 41.25 -49.24
CA LEU A 28 -2.99 40.64 -49.29
C LEU A 28 -2.89 39.11 -49.42
N LYS A 29 -1.96 38.61 -50.23
CA LYS A 29 -1.72 37.17 -50.37
C LYS A 29 -1.24 36.54 -49.07
N LYS A 30 -0.27 37.15 -48.39
CA LYS A 30 0.22 36.68 -47.08
C LYS A 30 -0.88 36.67 -46.02
N LEU A 31 -1.74 37.69 -46.01
CA LEU A 31 -2.89 37.77 -45.10
C LEU A 31 -3.90 36.64 -45.36
N GLU A 32 -4.16 36.31 -46.62
CA GLU A 32 -5.08 35.24 -47.01
C GLU A 32 -4.51 33.86 -46.60
N GLU A 33 -3.20 33.64 -46.81
CA GLU A 33 -2.48 32.43 -46.39
C GLU A 33 -2.51 32.27 -44.86
N GLU A 34 -2.24 33.34 -44.11
CA GLU A 34 -2.29 33.33 -42.65
C GLU A 34 -3.72 33.03 -42.15
N ARG A 35 -4.74 33.64 -42.75
CA ARG A 35 -6.15 33.37 -42.43
C ARG A 35 -6.53 31.91 -42.68
N GLN A 36 -6.06 31.33 -43.78
CA GLN A 36 -6.30 29.91 -44.07
C GLN A 36 -5.61 29.00 -43.05
N LEU A 37 -4.36 29.31 -42.70
CA LEU A 37 -3.62 28.54 -41.69
C LEU A 37 -4.31 28.62 -40.33
N ARG A 38 -4.74 29.82 -39.91
CA ARG A 38 -5.46 30.05 -38.65
C ARG A 38 -6.77 29.26 -38.60
N ARG A 39 -7.54 29.25 -39.70
CA ARG A 39 -8.76 28.44 -39.79
C ARG A 39 -8.47 26.95 -39.69
N ARG A 40 -7.38 26.45 -40.28
CA ARG A 40 -6.98 25.04 -40.16
C ARG A 40 -6.65 24.66 -38.72
N VAL A 41 -5.87 25.49 -38.02
CA VAL A 41 -5.50 25.25 -36.61
C VAL A 41 -6.75 25.29 -35.73
N GLN A 42 -7.60 26.31 -35.86
CA GLN A 42 -8.86 26.41 -35.11
C GLN A 42 -9.76 25.19 -35.35
N ASN A 43 -9.91 24.76 -36.60
CA ASN A 43 -10.69 23.56 -36.92
C ASN A 43 -10.07 22.28 -36.32
N SER A 44 -8.74 22.18 -36.28
CA SER A 44 -8.06 21.03 -35.66
C SER A 44 -8.24 21.01 -34.15
N GLU A 45 -8.17 22.17 -33.50
CA GLU A 45 -8.35 22.33 -32.06
C GLU A 45 -9.78 21.99 -31.65
N ILE A 46 -10.78 22.49 -32.39
CA ILE A 46 -12.19 22.17 -32.14
C ILE A 46 -12.45 20.67 -32.28
N LYS A 47 -11.89 20.03 -33.32
CA LYS A 47 -12.01 18.58 -33.52
C LYS A 47 -11.38 17.79 -32.36
N LEU A 48 -10.18 18.17 -31.93
CA LEU A 48 -9.47 17.51 -30.85
C LEU A 48 -10.22 17.67 -29.52
N ARG A 49 -10.74 18.86 -29.25
CA ARG A 49 -11.53 19.16 -28.05
C ARG A 49 -12.84 18.38 -28.02
N LEU A 50 -13.50 18.23 -29.17
CA LEU A 50 -14.70 17.39 -29.29
C LEU A 50 -14.37 15.92 -29.03
N ALA A 51 -13.30 15.39 -29.64
CA ALA A 51 -12.86 14.01 -29.43
C ALA A 51 -12.52 13.74 -27.95
N TYR A 52 -11.83 14.68 -27.30
CA TYR A 52 -11.52 14.60 -25.87
C TYR A 52 -12.77 14.56 -25.00
N ASN A 53 -13.76 15.43 -25.27
CA ASN A 53 -15.03 15.45 -24.53
C ASN A 53 -15.84 14.15 -24.72
N LEU A 54 -15.84 13.58 -25.92
CA LEU A 54 -16.48 12.29 -26.19
C LEU A 54 -15.77 11.15 -25.43
N ALA A 55 -14.44 11.13 -25.42
CA ALA A 55 -13.67 10.15 -24.67
C ALA A 55 -13.91 10.28 -23.15
N LEU A 56 -14.04 11.49 -22.62
CA LEU A 56 -14.41 11.71 -21.21
C LEU A 56 -15.82 11.19 -20.91
N ALA A 57 -16.77 11.41 -21.81
CA ALA A 57 -18.13 10.90 -21.66
C ALA A 57 -18.16 9.37 -21.68
N GLU A 58 -17.44 8.73 -22.60
CA GLU A 58 -17.28 7.28 -22.64
C GLU A 58 -16.63 6.75 -21.36
N LEU A 59 -15.57 7.39 -20.86
CA LEU A 59 -14.95 7.01 -19.59
C LEU A 59 -15.91 7.11 -18.41
N ASN A 60 -16.77 8.13 -18.38
CA ASN A 60 -17.77 8.27 -17.33
C ASN A 60 -18.85 7.17 -17.41
N ILE A 61 -19.33 6.86 -18.62
CA ILE A 61 -20.28 5.76 -18.84
C ILE A 61 -19.65 4.42 -18.43
N LEU A 62 -18.41 4.14 -18.87
CA LEU A 62 -17.67 2.94 -18.49
C LEU A 62 -17.45 2.84 -16.99
N LYS A 63 -17.14 3.96 -16.31
CA LYS A 63 -17.03 3.99 -14.85
C LYS A 63 -18.37 3.70 -14.17
N GLU A 64 -19.46 4.29 -14.63
CA GLU A 64 -20.80 4.02 -14.10
C GLU A 64 -21.23 2.57 -14.33
N GLU A 65 -20.96 2.01 -15.50
CA GLU A 65 -21.21 0.60 -15.80
C GLU A 65 -20.34 -0.31 -14.94
N LEU A 66 -19.06 0.02 -14.73
CA LEU A 66 -18.17 -0.72 -13.85
C LEU A 66 -18.70 -0.75 -12.41
N VAL A 67 -19.13 0.41 -11.89
CA VAL A 67 -19.79 0.50 -10.57
C VAL A 67 -21.10 -0.28 -10.53
N ARG A 68 -21.92 -0.24 -11.58
CA ARG A 68 -23.17 -1.04 -11.68
C ARG A 68 -22.92 -2.54 -11.75
N VAL A 69 -21.90 -2.98 -12.48
CA VAL A 69 -21.51 -4.39 -12.57
C VAL A 69 -20.88 -4.86 -11.27
N GLN A 70 -20.07 -4.03 -10.61
CA GLN A 70 -19.51 -4.31 -9.28
C GLN A 70 -20.63 -4.44 -8.23
N SER A 71 -21.57 -3.50 -8.19
CA SER A 71 -22.71 -3.54 -7.26
C SER A 71 -23.66 -4.71 -7.53
N LYS A 72 -23.91 -5.08 -8.80
CA LYS A 72 -24.64 -6.31 -9.13
C LYS A 72 -23.89 -7.57 -8.73
N LYS A 73 -22.56 -7.64 -8.94
CA LYS A 73 -21.72 -8.73 -8.45
C LYS A 73 -21.69 -8.82 -6.91
N MET A 74 -21.79 -7.70 -6.21
CA MET A 74 -21.92 -7.65 -4.73
C MET A 74 -23.29 -8.14 -4.25
N GLN A 75 -24.39 -7.79 -4.95
CA GLN A 75 -25.73 -8.27 -4.60
C GLN A 75 -25.90 -9.78 -4.87
N GLU A 76 -25.22 -10.33 -5.88
CA GLU A 76 -25.22 -11.77 -6.16
C GLU A 76 -24.23 -12.57 -5.29
N LYS A 77 -23.25 -11.92 -4.66
CA LYS A 77 -22.34 -12.54 -3.68
C LYS A 77 -22.47 -11.84 -2.33
N GLN A 78 -23.53 -12.15 -1.59
CA GLN A 78 -23.37 -12.26 -0.13
C GLN A 78 -22.32 -13.34 0.08
N PHE A 79 -21.05 -12.95 0.22
CA PHE A 79 -20.01 -13.88 0.62
C PHE A 79 -20.47 -14.50 1.94
N HIS A 80 -20.82 -15.78 1.92
CA HIS A 80 -20.98 -16.56 3.13
C HIS A 80 -19.58 -16.70 3.71
N LEU A 81 -19.17 -15.67 4.45
CA LEU A 81 -17.90 -15.57 5.17
C LEU A 81 -17.69 -16.73 6.16
N SER A 82 -18.73 -17.51 6.42
CA SER A 82 -18.73 -18.81 7.13
C SER A 82 -17.92 -19.91 6.44
N ASP A 83 -17.53 -19.75 5.18
CA ASP A 83 -17.00 -20.84 4.36
C ASP A 83 -15.45 -20.89 4.31
N ILE A 84 -14.75 -20.09 5.12
CA ILE A 84 -13.29 -20.17 5.20
C ILE A 84 -12.86 -21.53 5.77
N GLN A 85 -12.30 -22.39 4.91
CA GLN A 85 -11.88 -23.74 5.22
C GLN A 85 -10.38 -23.91 5.16
N PHE A 86 -9.87 -24.88 5.91
CA PHE A 86 -8.47 -25.29 5.84
C PHE A 86 -8.15 -25.86 4.46
N VAL A 87 -7.14 -25.30 3.80
CA VAL A 87 -6.68 -25.76 2.49
C VAL A 87 -5.48 -26.68 2.66
N ARG A 88 -4.45 -26.22 3.38
CA ARG A 88 -3.20 -26.97 3.56
C ARG A 88 -2.29 -26.40 4.64
N ALA A 89 -1.38 -27.24 5.10
CA ALA A 89 -0.24 -26.84 5.93
C ALA A 89 1.07 -26.95 5.13
N VAL A 90 1.93 -25.96 5.30
CA VAL A 90 3.28 -25.92 4.73
C VAL A 90 4.26 -25.88 5.89
N SER A 91 4.92 -27.00 6.15
CA SER A 91 5.99 -27.12 7.12
C SER A 91 7.35 -26.94 6.43
N THR A 92 8.29 -26.31 7.12
CA THR A 92 9.71 -26.43 6.74
C THR A 92 10.38 -27.55 7.51
N ASP A 93 11.58 -27.95 7.06
CA ASP A 93 12.46 -28.86 7.79
C ASP A 93 12.56 -28.45 9.27
N SER A 94 12.70 -29.42 10.17
CA SER A 94 12.76 -29.21 11.63
C SER A 94 13.83 -28.23 12.12
N ALA A 95 14.81 -27.88 11.27
CA ALA A 95 15.87 -26.92 11.53
C ALA A 95 15.47 -25.44 11.29
N ASN A 96 14.36 -25.19 10.62
CA ASN A 96 13.89 -23.84 10.30
C ASN A 96 12.90 -23.34 11.35
N GLN A 97 13.06 -22.09 11.78
CA GLN A 97 12.07 -21.37 12.58
C GLN A 97 11.52 -20.22 11.76
N PHE A 98 10.21 -20.19 11.55
CA PHE A 98 9.54 -19.11 10.86
C PHE A 98 9.32 -17.89 11.74
N ARG A 99 9.39 -16.71 11.13
CA ARG A 99 9.27 -15.38 11.75
C ARG A 99 8.71 -14.39 10.74
N GLY A 100 7.51 -13.89 11.00
CA GLY A 100 6.85 -12.90 10.16
C GLY A 100 6.35 -13.47 8.83
N ILE A 101 5.27 -12.89 8.33
CA ILE A 101 4.69 -13.25 7.04
C ILE A 101 4.12 -12.01 6.35
N ASP A 102 4.17 -11.99 5.02
CA ASP A 102 3.34 -11.12 4.19
C ASP A 102 3.01 -11.82 2.87
N PHE A 103 2.10 -11.25 2.08
CA PHE A 103 1.63 -11.84 0.82
C PHE A 103 1.92 -10.92 -0.36
N ASP A 104 2.55 -11.47 -1.40
CA ASP A 104 2.75 -10.79 -2.68
C ASP A 104 1.58 -11.11 -3.62
N ASN A 105 0.79 -10.08 -3.94
CA ASN A 105 -0.41 -10.24 -4.78
C ASN A 105 -0.08 -10.50 -6.25
N TYR A 106 1.12 -10.15 -6.73
CA TYR A 106 1.47 -10.30 -8.15
C TYR A 106 1.91 -11.73 -8.49
N LEU A 107 2.77 -12.31 -7.66
CA LEU A 107 3.20 -13.71 -7.80
C LEU A 107 2.30 -14.70 -7.07
N GLU A 108 1.26 -14.21 -6.39
CA GLU A 108 0.33 -14.99 -5.56
C GLU A 108 1.08 -15.93 -4.59
N MET A 109 1.98 -15.37 -3.78
CA MET A 109 2.82 -16.15 -2.87
C MET A 109 3.02 -15.48 -1.51
N PHE A 110 3.17 -16.31 -0.47
CA PHE A 110 3.56 -15.88 0.85
C PHE A 110 5.08 -15.73 0.93
N ALA A 111 5.54 -14.58 1.42
CA ALA A 111 6.90 -14.35 1.85
C ALA A 111 6.98 -14.57 3.36
N VAL A 112 7.66 -15.63 3.78
CA VAL A 112 7.77 -16.05 5.18
C VAL A 112 9.22 -15.90 5.63
N GLY A 113 9.48 -15.11 6.68
CA GLY A 113 10.83 -15.03 7.22
C GLY A 113 11.22 -16.32 7.91
N PHE A 114 12.47 -16.74 7.79
CA PHE A 114 12.98 -17.90 8.53
C PHE A 114 14.36 -17.63 9.11
N SER A 115 14.67 -18.38 10.17
CA SER A 115 16.03 -18.58 10.67
C SER A 115 16.36 -20.06 10.66
N LYS A 116 17.51 -20.44 10.10
CA LYS A 116 17.99 -21.81 10.00
C LYS A 116 19.38 -21.93 10.62
N ASN A 117 19.58 -22.94 11.47
CA ASN A 117 20.92 -23.29 11.94
C ASN A 117 21.67 -24.05 10.82
N THR A 118 22.88 -23.61 10.52
CA THR A 118 23.77 -24.20 9.52
C THR A 118 25.14 -24.46 10.14
N SER A 119 26.00 -25.24 9.46
CA SER A 119 27.36 -25.50 9.93
C SER A 119 28.22 -24.23 10.06
N SER A 120 27.95 -23.20 9.26
CA SER A 120 28.65 -21.92 9.25
C SER A 120 28.00 -20.83 10.13
N GLY A 121 26.97 -21.16 10.91
CA GLY A 121 26.25 -20.22 11.77
C GLY A 121 24.74 -20.21 11.51
N LYS A 122 24.08 -19.07 11.73
CA LYS A 122 22.65 -18.90 11.47
C LYS A 122 22.42 -18.22 10.13
N ASN A 123 21.55 -18.79 9.30
CA ASN A 123 21.05 -18.21 8.07
C ASN A 123 19.68 -17.57 8.33
N PHE A 124 19.52 -16.30 7.94
CA PHE A 124 18.25 -15.58 8.01
C PHE A 124 17.80 -15.18 6.60
N GLY A 125 16.60 -15.59 6.22
CA GLY A 125 16.13 -15.51 4.84
C GLY A 125 14.62 -15.47 4.70
N LEU A 126 14.15 -15.52 3.45
CA LEU A 126 12.73 -15.60 3.11
C LEU A 126 12.42 -16.93 2.42
N ALA A 127 11.40 -17.63 2.89
CA ALA A 127 10.77 -18.74 2.20
C ALA A 127 9.60 -18.21 1.36
N LYS A 128 9.56 -18.60 0.10
CA LYS A 128 8.52 -18.27 -0.88
C LYS A 128 7.60 -19.46 -1.01
N VAL A 129 6.37 -19.30 -0.55
CA VAL A 129 5.35 -20.34 -0.58
C VAL A 129 4.26 -19.91 -1.56
N SER A 130 4.21 -20.56 -2.72
CA SER A 130 3.15 -20.30 -3.71
C SER A 130 1.79 -20.66 -3.13
N TRP A 131 0.78 -19.83 -3.42
CA TRP A 131 -0.60 -20.16 -3.14
C TRP A 131 -1.07 -21.36 -3.98
N MET A 132 -0.71 -21.36 -5.26
CA MET A 132 -1.18 -22.32 -6.26
C MET A 132 -0.35 -23.62 -6.27
N ASP A 133 0.98 -23.50 -6.15
CA ASP A 133 1.87 -24.66 -6.21
C ASP A 133 2.15 -25.25 -4.83
N SER A 134 2.02 -26.57 -4.74
CA SER A 134 2.21 -27.32 -3.50
C SER A 134 3.54 -28.01 -3.34
N GLY A 135 4.31 -28.17 -4.42
CA GLY A 135 5.49 -29.04 -4.40
C GLY A 135 6.78 -28.35 -3.96
N ARG A 136 6.93 -27.04 -4.17
CA ARG A 136 8.23 -26.37 -4.03
C ARG A 136 8.15 -25.10 -3.16
N ILE A 137 8.94 -25.10 -2.09
CA ILE A 137 9.28 -23.89 -1.34
C ILE A 137 10.61 -23.37 -1.89
N ASP A 138 10.59 -22.19 -2.51
CA ASP A 138 11.83 -21.51 -2.92
C ASP A 138 12.34 -20.63 -1.78
N THR A 139 13.65 -20.36 -1.72
CA THR A 139 14.23 -19.60 -0.59
C THR A 139 15.23 -18.54 -1.05
N ILE A 140 15.16 -17.37 -0.41
CA ILE A 140 16.18 -16.32 -0.47
C ILE A 140 17.04 -16.47 0.80
N ASN A 141 18.20 -17.12 0.66
CA ASN A 141 19.12 -17.39 1.76
C ASN A 141 20.05 -16.21 2.04
N ASN A 142 20.51 -16.09 3.28
CA ASN A 142 21.47 -15.07 3.74
C ASN A 142 21.01 -13.64 3.41
N LEU A 143 19.69 -13.40 3.48
CA LEU A 143 19.13 -12.09 3.24
C LEU A 143 19.55 -11.10 4.34
N HIS A 144 19.59 -11.54 5.59
CA HIS A 144 20.04 -10.73 6.72
C HIS A 144 21.06 -11.48 7.59
N GLY A 145 21.87 -10.73 8.34
CA GLY A 145 22.83 -11.28 9.29
C GLY A 145 22.23 -11.62 10.67
N GLN A 146 21.00 -11.18 10.93
CA GLN A 146 20.26 -11.43 12.16
C GLN A 146 18.77 -11.61 11.85
N LEU A 147 17.97 -11.83 12.90
CA LEU A 147 16.54 -12.08 12.83
C LEU A 147 15.80 -11.00 12.03
N ILE A 148 15.09 -11.43 10.98
CA ILE A 148 14.16 -10.58 10.24
C ILE A 148 12.98 -10.26 11.15
N LYS A 149 12.70 -8.96 11.31
CA LYS A 149 11.69 -8.45 12.25
C LYS A 149 10.41 -8.01 11.55
N SER A 150 10.52 -7.46 10.35
CA SER A 150 9.36 -7.07 9.55
C SER A 150 9.60 -7.37 8.07
N ILE A 151 8.53 -7.80 7.42
CA ILE A 151 8.45 -8.17 6.01
C ILE A 151 7.23 -7.46 5.46
N LYS A 152 7.39 -6.74 4.35
CA LYS A 152 6.28 -6.19 3.58
C LYS A 152 6.46 -6.40 2.09
N CYS A 153 5.48 -7.00 1.44
CA CYS A 153 5.41 -7.11 0.01
C CYS A 153 4.88 -5.80 -0.59
N SER A 154 5.41 -5.45 -1.76
CA SER A 154 5.07 -4.21 -2.45
C SER A 154 3.62 -4.24 -2.96
N PRO A 155 2.85 -3.15 -2.77
CA PRO A 155 1.50 -3.05 -3.30
C PRO A 155 1.47 -2.74 -4.81
N PHE A 156 2.63 -2.52 -5.45
CA PHE A 156 2.72 -2.01 -6.83
C PHE A 156 2.85 -3.08 -7.91
N GLY A 157 2.74 -4.36 -7.52
CA GLY A 157 2.79 -5.47 -8.46
C GLY A 157 4.14 -5.67 -9.16
N ASP A 158 5.23 -5.31 -8.47
CA ASP A 158 6.60 -5.41 -8.99
C ASP A 158 7.40 -6.57 -8.36
N SER A 159 6.73 -7.43 -7.60
CA SER A 159 7.32 -8.56 -6.89
C SER A 159 8.49 -8.17 -5.98
N THR A 160 8.49 -6.94 -5.45
CA THR A 160 9.49 -6.51 -4.49
C THR A 160 9.01 -6.71 -3.05
N VAL A 161 9.96 -7.01 -2.18
CA VAL A 161 9.74 -7.18 -0.74
C VAL A 161 10.70 -6.29 0.03
N LEU A 162 10.16 -5.57 0.99
CA LEU A 162 10.88 -4.76 1.96
C LEU A 162 11.06 -5.57 3.25
N THR A 163 12.30 -5.67 3.71
CA THR A 163 12.62 -6.38 4.95
C THR A 163 13.51 -5.53 5.85
N THR A 164 13.24 -5.60 7.15
CA THR A 164 14.15 -5.07 8.17
C THR A 164 14.46 -6.12 9.22
N ALA A 165 15.65 -6.06 9.80
CA ALA A 165 16.15 -7.04 10.75
C ALA A 165 16.97 -6.40 11.87
N PHE A 166 17.36 -7.23 12.84
CA PHE A 166 18.22 -6.81 13.94
C PHE A 166 19.69 -6.53 13.54
N ASP A 167 20.05 -6.83 12.29
CA ASP A 167 21.36 -6.51 11.72
C ASP A 167 21.51 -5.03 11.30
N ARG A 168 20.52 -4.19 11.64
CA ARG A 168 20.46 -2.76 11.31
C ARG A 168 20.48 -2.50 9.81
N LYS A 169 19.81 -3.37 9.03
CA LYS A 169 19.62 -3.16 7.60
C LYS A 169 18.16 -3.09 7.23
N LEU A 170 17.84 -2.15 6.34
CA LEU A 170 16.61 -2.13 5.57
C LEU A 170 16.95 -2.57 4.15
N LYS A 171 16.32 -3.64 3.67
CA LYS A 171 16.60 -4.22 2.35
C LYS A 171 15.36 -4.23 1.48
N LEU A 172 15.52 -3.83 0.23
CA LEU A 172 14.54 -4.05 -0.84
C LEU A 172 15.07 -5.19 -1.71
N SER A 173 14.30 -6.25 -1.87
CA SER A 173 14.69 -7.44 -2.63
C SER A 173 13.60 -7.83 -3.63
N SER A 174 13.99 -8.48 -4.73
CA SER A 174 13.05 -9.03 -5.71
C SER A 174 12.75 -10.49 -5.39
N LEU A 175 11.47 -10.81 -5.22
CA LEU A 175 10.97 -12.19 -5.04
C LEU A 175 11.08 -13.01 -6.33
N GLN A 176 11.08 -12.36 -7.50
CA GLN A 176 11.20 -13.02 -8.79
C GLN A 176 12.64 -13.48 -9.08
N THR A 177 13.62 -12.61 -8.82
CA THR A 177 15.04 -12.89 -9.12
C THR A 177 15.83 -13.39 -7.91
N ASN A 178 15.22 -13.46 -6.72
CA ASN A 178 15.85 -13.84 -5.46
C ASN A 178 17.09 -12.99 -5.11
N SER A 179 17.09 -11.71 -5.50
CA SER A 179 18.23 -10.80 -5.34
C SER A 179 17.89 -9.59 -4.49
N THR A 180 18.85 -9.09 -3.70
CA THR A 180 18.73 -7.81 -3.00
C THR A 180 19.02 -6.68 -3.97
N LEU A 181 18.04 -5.80 -4.18
CA LEU A 181 18.14 -4.63 -5.05
C LEU A 181 18.81 -3.46 -4.35
N LEU A 182 18.41 -3.19 -3.10
CA LEU A 182 18.93 -2.10 -2.28
C LEU A 182 19.12 -2.55 -0.82
N SER A 183 20.10 -1.96 -0.15
CA SER A 183 20.40 -2.20 1.25
C SER A 183 20.85 -0.91 1.92
N TYR A 184 20.04 -0.39 2.82
CA TYR A 184 20.37 0.76 3.66
C TYR A 184 20.91 0.30 5.01
N ASN A 185 21.94 0.98 5.49
CA ASN A 185 22.38 0.83 6.88
C ASN A 185 21.55 1.76 7.75
N LEU A 186 21.07 1.24 8.88
CA LEU A 186 20.28 1.97 9.86
C LEU A 186 21.12 2.26 11.10
N ASP A 187 20.83 3.36 11.78
CA ASP A 187 21.49 3.72 13.04
C ASP A 187 21.16 2.74 14.17
N SER A 188 19.95 2.19 14.13
CA SER A 188 19.37 1.29 15.12
C SER A 188 18.67 0.13 14.42
N PRO A 189 18.51 -1.05 15.07
CA PRO A 189 17.73 -2.14 14.51
C PRO A 189 16.35 -1.68 14.04
N GLY A 190 15.94 -2.02 12.81
CA GLY A 190 14.60 -1.69 12.35
C GLY A 190 13.59 -2.74 12.81
N TRP A 191 12.47 -2.26 13.35
CA TRP A 191 11.42 -3.05 13.99
C TRP A 191 10.16 -3.22 13.15
N SER A 192 9.90 -2.26 12.27
CA SER A 192 8.78 -2.31 11.34
C SER A 192 9.15 -1.59 10.06
N CYS A 193 8.59 -2.00 8.93
CA CYS A 193 8.77 -1.31 7.66
C CYS A 193 7.46 -1.30 6.86
N CYS A 194 7.31 -0.34 5.96
CA CYS A 194 6.20 -0.29 5.01
C CYS A 194 6.57 0.51 3.75
N PHE A 195 5.79 0.30 2.69
CA PHE A 195 5.81 1.14 1.49
C PHE A 195 4.87 2.32 1.67
N ASP A 196 5.18 3.43 1.00
CA ASP A 196 4.18 4.44 0.69
C ASP A 196 3.14 3.85 -0.26
N PRO A 197 1.82 3.98 -0.01
CA PRO A 197 0.80 3.51 -0.94
C PRO A 197 0.67 4.37 -2.21
N GLU A 198 1.07 5.64 -2.18
CA GLU A 198 0.87 6.60 -3.29
C GLU A 198 2.14 6.83 -4.13
N ASP A 199 3.32 6.60 -3.55
CA ASP A 199 4.60 6.82 -4.23
C ASP A 199 5.55 5.65 -4.04
N ARG A 200 5.67 4.81 -5.07
CA ARG A 200 6.54 3.64 -5.11
C ARG A 200 8.00 3.92 -4.73
N ASN A 201 8.47 5.16 -4.87
CA ASN A 201 9.84 5.48 -4.55
C ASN A 201 10.08 5.61 -3.04
N ASN A 202 9.04 5.84 -2.24
CA ASN A 202 9.22 6.06 -0.81
C ASN A 202 8.93 4.80 0.01
N ILE A 203 9.83 4.55 0.95
CA ILE A 203 9.73 3.45 1.91
C ILE A 203 10.01 3.99 3.32
N PHE A 204 9.39 3.38 4.32
CA PHE A 204 9.49 3.81 5.70
C PHE A 204 9.95 2.68 6.60
N VAL A 205 10.65 3.04 7.67
CA VAL A 205 11.10 2.12 8.71
C VAL A 205 10.90 2.74 10.08
N GLY A 206 10.31 1.97 10.99
CA GLY A 206 10.27 2.26 12.41
C GLY A 206 11.40 1.54 13.12
N MET A 207 12.17 2.25 13.93
CA MET A 207 13.40 1.75 14.56
C MET A 207 13.21 1.38 16.03
N GLY A 208 14.13 0.57 16.54
CA GLY A 208 14.22 0.21 17.95
C GLY A 208 14.58 1.38 18.85
N SER A 209 15.20 2.42 18.29
CA SER A 209 15.45 3.71 18.93
C SER A 209 14.23 4.62 18.98
N GLY A 210 13.04 4.15 18.55
CA GLY A 210 11.80 4.91 18.55
C GLY A 210 11.70 5.98 17.46
N GLU A 211 12.65 6.02 16.54
CA GLU A 211 12.63 6.92 15.39
C GLU A 211 11.95 6.27 14.18
N VAL A 212 11.31 7.10 13.36
CA VAL A 212 10.80 6.72 12.04
C VAL A 212 11.66 7.42 11.00
N CYS A 213 12.06 6.69 9.96
CA CYS A 213 12.80 7.23 8.83
C CYS A 213 12.04 6.98 7.53
N MET A 214 12.18 7.91 6.57
CA MET A 214 11.77 7.72 5.18
C MET A 214 13.00 7.69 4.27
N PHE A 215 13.01 6.74 3.36
CA PHE A 215 14.00 6.63 2.29
C PHE A 215 13.31 6.76 0.95
N ASP A 216 14.02 7.32 -0.02
CA ASP A 216 13.65 7.26 -1.43
C ASP A 216 14.59 6.28 -2.12
N ILE A 217 14.04 5.28 -2.80
CA ILE A 217 14.81 4.22 -3.47
C ILE A 217 15.79 4.75 -4.54
N ARG A 218 15.59 5.98 -5.03
CA ARG A 218 16.48 6.67 -5.95
C ARG A 218 17.69 7.27 -5.23
N ASN A 219 17.55 7.63 -3.96
CA ASN A 219 18.65 8.03 -3.09
C ASN A 219 19.16 6.83 -2.29
N THR A 220 20.17 6.15 -2.82
CA THR A 220 20.69 4.90 -2.27
C THR A 220 21.62 5.06 -1.06
N ARG A 221 21.83 6.27 -0.56
CA ARG A 221 22.83 6.56 0.48
C ARG A 221 22.23 6.73 1.87
N GLU A 222 21.21 7.57 1.99
CA GLU A 222 20.73 8.04 3.29
C GLU A 222 19.22 8.24 3.33
N ALA A 223 18.67 8.33 4.53
CA ALA A 223 17.27 8.68 4.74
C ALA A 223 17.04 10.13 4.31
N ILE A 224 15.89 10.41 3.69
CA ILE A 224 15.48 11.78 3.37
C ILE A 224 15.16 12.55 4.65
N TRP A 225 14.45 11.89 5.58
CA TRP A 225 14.14 12.48 6.87
C TRP A 225 14.07 11.41 7.95
N LYS A 226 14.27 11.87 9.18
CA LYS A 226 14.22 11.10 10.41
C LYS A 226 13.47 11.90 11.48
N HIS A 227 12.47 11.30 12.11
CA HIS A 227 11.76 11.90 13.24
C HIS A 227 11.63 10.91 14.39
N SER A 228 11.88 11.38 15.60
CA SER A 228 11.60 10.63 16.81
C SER A 228 10.10 10.59 17.07
N THR A 229 9.58 9.42 17.45
CA THR A 229 8.26 9.33 18.07
C THR A 229 8.31 9.87 19.51
N LEU A 230 7.16 9.95 20.17
CA LEU A 230 7.11 10.38 21.58
C LEU A 230 7.96 9.45 22.47
N SER A 231 8.89 10.07 23.20
CA SER A 231 9.63 9.44 24.29
C SER A 231 8.87 9.56 25.61
N VAL A 232 8.98 8.57 26.49
CA VAL A 232 8.42 8.63 27.85
C VAL A 232 9.55 8.68 28.84
N ASN A 233 9.57 9.70 29.70
CA ASN A 233 10.62 9.85 30.73
C ASN A 233 12.05 9.77 30.15
N GLY A 234 12.25 10.27 28.93
CA GLY A 234 13.53 10.21 28.22
C GLY A 234 13.89 8.83 27.63
N ALA A 235 13.07 7.80 27.85
CA ALA A 235 13.23 6.49 27.22
C ALA A 235 12.49 6.44 25.89
N SER A 236 13.23 6.06 24.84
CA SER A 236 12.65 5.84 23.52
C SER A 236 12.07 4.43 23.40
N LEU A 237 10.90 4.31 22.78
CA LEU A 237 10.16 3.06 22.68
C LEU A 237 10.20 2.53 21.24
N PRO A 238 10.48 1.23 21.02
CA PRO A 238 10.54 0.68 19.67
C PRO A 238 9.24 0.88 18.88
N VAL A 239 9.38 1.30 17.62
CA VAL A 239 8.26 1.40 16.69
C VAL A 239 8.00 0.02 16.07
N HIS A 240 7.14 -0.77 16.71
CA HIS A 240 6.88 -2.17 16.33
C HIS A 240 5.90 -2.32 15.16
N SER A 241 5.20 -1.25 14.80
CA SER A 241 4.27 -1.22 13.67
C SER A 241 4.30 0.14 13.00
N ILE A 242 4.19 0.13 11.68
CA ILE A 242 4.16 1.34 10.86
C ILE A 242 3.26 1.11 9.64
N SER A 243 2.50 2.13 9.29
CA SER A 243 1.68 2.23 8.09
C SER A 243 1.63 3.68 7.63
N VAL A 244 1.34 3.89 6.35
CA VAL A 244 1.21 5.21 5.77
C VAL A 244 -0.16 5.33 5.15
N ASP A 245 -0.77 6.47 5.42
CA ASP A 245 -2.07 6.85 4.93
C ASP A 245 -1.97 8.15 4.12
N ALA A 246 -2.63 8.16 2.98
CA ALA A 246 -2.80 9.37 2.18
C ALA A 246 -3.94 10.20 2.80
N SER A 247 -3.60 11.37 3.33
CA SER A 247 -4.56 12.34 3.86
C SER A 247 -4.71 13.50 2.87
N GLU A 248 -5.86 14.20 2.91
CA GLU A 248 -6.09 15.43 2.16
C GLU A 248 -5.00 16.49 2.43
N LYS A 249 -4.38 16.46 3.60
CA LYS A 249 -3.29 17.35 4.02
C LYS A 249 -1.88 16.81 3.72
N GLY A 250 -1.76 15.74 2.94
CA GLY A 250 -0.49 15.07 2.64
C GLY A 250 -0.34 13.70 3.29
N ARG A 251 0.90 13.25 3.49
CA ARG A 251 1.18 11.91 4.04
C ARG A 251 1.04 11.91 5.55
N ARG A 252 0.24 10.98 6.07
CA ARG A 252 0.13 10.71 7.50
C ARG A 252 0.75 9.36 7.81
N ILE A 253 1.66 9.34 8.77
CA ILE A 253 2.34 8.12 9.19
C ILE A 253 1.70 7.66 10.48
N ILE A 254 1.31 6.41 10.53
CA ILE A 254 0.71 5.81 11.71
C ILE A 254 1.70 4.80 12.24
N ALA A 255 2.17 5.03 13.46
CA ALA A 255 3.15 4.22 14.14
C ALA A 255 2.55 3.64 15.42
N GLY A 256 2.94 2.42 15.80
CA GLY A 256 2.60 1.84 17.09
C GLY A 256 3.85 1.54 17.90
N ASN A 257 3.85 1.97 19.16
CA ASN A 257 4.87 1.63 20.15
C ASN A 257 4.22 1.01 21.41
N LEU A 258 4.97 0.87 22.50
CA LEU A 258 4.47 0.26 23.74
C LEU A 258 3.36 1.06 24.45
N LEU A 259 3.18 2.35 24.14
CA LEU A 259 2.10 3.18 24.71
C LEU A 259 0.81 3.08 23.91
N GLY A 260 0.91 2.83 22.61
CA GLY A 260 -0.24 2.87 21.73
C GLY A 260 0.09 3.41 20.34
N PRO A 261 -0.96 3.74 19.58
CA PRO A 261 -0.79 4.33 18.27
C PRO A 261 -0.48 5.82 18.35
N ILE A 262 0.38 6.25 17.45
CA ILE A 262 0.84 7.62 17.26
C ILE A 262 0.66 7.92 15.79
N SER A 263 0.03 9.04 15.45
CA SER A 263 0.00 9.54 14.08
C SER A 263 0.92 10.75 13.96
N LEU A 264 1.80 10.71 12.98
CA LEU A 264 2.73 11.77 12.64
C LEU A 264 2.29 12.40 11.31
N HIS A 265 2.21 13.72 11.27
CA HIS A 265 1.90 14.49 10.06
C HIS A 265 2.82 15.70 10.00
N VAL A 266 3.34 16.04 8.82
CA VAL A 266 4.09 17.27 8.61
C VAL A 266 3.12 18.30 8.03
N ASP A 267 2.91 19.40 8.74
CA ASP A 267 2.03 20.46 8.27
C ASP A 267 2.63 21.28 7.11
N GLU A 268 1.82 22.17 6.54
CA GLU A 268 2.22 23.06 5.45
C GLU A 268 3.37 24.00 5.83
N GLN A 269 3.63 24.19 7.13
CA GLN A 269 4.73 25.01 7.66
C GLN A 269 6.00 24.17 7.90
N GLY A 270 5.95 22.86 7.63
CA GLY A 270 7.06 21.93 7.82
C GLY A 270 7.23 21.46 9.27
N GLN A 271 6.29 21.74 10.18
CA GLN A 271 6.32 21.22 11.54
C GLN A 271 5.70 19.83 11.64
N LEU A 272 6.31 18.97 12.45
CA LEU A 272 5.79 17.63 12.75
C LEU A 272 4.74 17.70 13.86
N ASN A 273 3.51 17.39 13.52
CA ASN A 273 2.41 17.22 14.45
C ASN A 273 2.23 15.74 14.81
N ALA A 274 2.24 15.44 16.10
CA ALA A 274 2.02 14.09 16.63
C ALA A 274 0.71 14.02 17.41
N HIS A 275 -0.18 13.12 17.02
CA HIS A 275 -1.42 12.83 17.75
C HIS A 275 -1.37 11.42 18.32
N THR A 276 -1.69 11.26 19.60
CA THR A 276 -1.79 9.96 20.28
C THR A 276 -3.24 9.55 20.45
N ALA A 277 -3.51 8.26 20.61
CA ALA A 277 -4.81 7.84 21.13
C ALA A 277 -5.02 8.39 22.55
N GLY A 278 -6.19 8.96 22.83
CA GLY A 278 -6.60 9.30 24.19
C GLY A 278 -6.88 8.04 24.99
N ASP A 279 -6.18 7.88 26.12
CA ASP A 279 -6.25 6.80 27.12
C ASP A 279 -6.62 5.41 26.54
N PRO A 280 -5.74 4.81 25.70
CA PRO A 280 -5.87 3.41 25.36
C PRO A 280 -5.77 2.62 26.67
N ALA A 281 -6.69 1.69 26.88
CA ALA A 281 -6.91 0.99 28.16
C ALA A 281 -5.60 0.64 28.93
N PRO A 282 -5.63 0.57 30.27
CA PRO A 282 -4.43 0.36 31.08
C PRO A 282 -3.65 -0.89 30.65
N GLY A 283 -2.44 -0.69 30.13
CA GLY A 283 -1.56 -1.77 29.66
C GLY A 283 -0.54 -1.29 28.63
N GLN A 284 0.26 -2.23 28.10
CA GLN A 284 1.24 -2.01 27.04
C GLN A 284 0.67 -2.44 25.69
N CYS A 285 0.72 -1.54 24.71
CA CYS A 285 0.45 -1.87 23.31
C CYS A 285 1.55 -2.78 22.76
N SER A 286 1.14 -3.89 22.16
CA SER A 286 2.07 -4.95 21.77
C SER A 286 2.09 -5.26 20.30
N SER A 287 0.95 -5.05 19.65
CA SER A 287 0.78 -5.11 18.21
C SER A 287 -0.29 -4.12 17.84
N PHE A 288 -0.08 -3.46 16.71
CA PHE A 288 -1.01 -2.50 16.14
C PHE A 288 -1.02 -2.66 14.63
N VAL A 289 -2.22 -2.63 14.04
CA VAL A 289 -2.42 -2.62 12.59
C VAL A 289 -3.54 -1.65 12.28
N SER A 290 -3.34 -0.85 11.24
CA SER A 290 -4.34 0.06 10.71
C SER A 290 -4.63 -0.29 9.26
N ASP A 291 -5.87 -0.09 8.84
CA ASP A 291 -6.24 -0.04 7.45
C ASP A 291 -6.38 1.42 6.99
N ARG A 292 -5.92 1.69 5.76
CA ARG A 292 -5.95 3.02 5.15
C ARG A 292 -7.29 3.34 4.48
N LYS A 293 -8.00 2.33 3.97
CA LYS A 293 -9.25 2.57 3.22
C LYS A 293 -10.42 2.85 4.17
N THR A 294 -10.62 1.97 5.14
CA THR A 294 -11.69 2.10 6.14
C THR A 294 -11.32 3.04 7.29
N LYS A 295 -10.05 3.47 7.36
CA LYS A 295 -9.46 4.19 8.51
C LYS A 295 -9.67 3.46 9.84
N SER A 296 -9.90 2.15 9.79
CA SER A 296 -10.03 1.31 10.98
C SER A 296 -8.66 0.91 11.50
N TRP A 297 -8.58 0.61 12.78
CA TRP A 297 -7.37 0.10 13.40
C TRP A 297 -7.69 -0.88 14.52
N ILE A 298 -6.80 -1.85 14.71
CA ILE A 298 -6.84 -2.76 15.84
C ILE A 298 -5.51 -2.74 16.57
N MET A 299 -5.61 -2.74 17.89
CA MET A 299 -4.47 -2.83 18.80
C MET A 299 -4.68 -3.95 19.79
N SER A 300 -3.61 -4.67 20.12
CA SER A 300 -3.58 -5.63 21.22
C SER A 300 -2.85 -5.03 22.41
N VAL A 301 -3.52 -4.97 23.55
CA VAL A 301 -3.03 -4.38 24.80
C VAL A 301 -2.84 -5.48 25.84
N ARG A 302 -1.67 -5.47 26.49
CA ARG A 302 -1.34 -6.37 27.60
C ARG A 302 -1.28 -5.61 28.92
N GLY A 303 -2.10 -6.00 29.87
CA GLY A 303 -2.12 -5.43 31.21
C GLY A 303 -2.63 -6.46 32.22
N ASN A 304 -3.35 -5.99 33.23
CA ASN A 304 -4.10 -6.88 34.13
C ASN A 304 -5.16 -7.68 33.37
N ILE A 305 -5.69 -7.12 32.29
CA ILE A 305 -6.61 -7.77 31.36
C ILE A 305 -5.99 -7.62 29.98
N ASN A 306 -5.80 -8.74 29.28
CA ASN A 306 -5.42 -8.72 27.87
C ASN A 306 -6.63 -8.33 27.03
N GLN A 307 -6.49 -7.35 26.15
CA GLN A 307 -7.60 -6.82 25.37
C GLN A 307 -7.20 -6.53 23.92
N HIS A 308 -8.13 -6.73 22.99
CA HIS A 308 -8.06 -6.13 21.66
C HIS A 308 -8.96 -4.90 21.62
N ILE A 309 -8.41 -3.79 21.14
CA ILE A 309 -9.12 -2.52 21.00
C ILE A 309 -9.26 -2.25 19.51
N LEU A 310 -10.50 -2.15 19.06
CA LEU A 310 -10.88 -1.80 17.71
C LEU A 310 -11.39 -0.36 17.70
N GLY A 311 -10.91 0.42 16.73
CA GLY A 311 -11.28 1.82 16.59
C GLY A 311 -11.14 2.32 15.16
N PHE A 312 -11.36 3.63 15.03
CA PHE A 312 -11.17 4.37 13.79
C PHE A 312 -10.23 5.54 14.06
N TYR A 313 -9.53 6.01 13.04
CA TYR A 313 -8.73 7.22 13.14
C TYR A 313 -9.20 8.23 12.09
N ASP A 314 -9.16 9.50 12.47
CA ASP A 314 -9.51 10.64 11.62
C ASP A 314 -8.46 11.73 11.82
N THR A 315 -8.66 12.89 11.19
CA THR A 315 -7.74 14.04 11.34
C THR A 315 -7.58 14.50 12.79
N ASN A 316 -8.54 14.21 13.67
CA ASN A 316 -8.54 14.65 15.06
C ASN A 316 -7.82 13.67 16.00
N GLY A 317 -7.59 12.42 15.56
CA GLY A 317 -6.80 11.44 16.32
C GLY A 317 -7.31 10.02 16.17
N PHE A 318 -7.18 9.24 17.25
CA PHE A 318 -7.67 7.86 17.31
C PHE A 318 -8.89 7.78 18.22
N ASN A 319 -9.97 7.22 17.70
CA ASN A 319 -11.24 7.01 18.39
C ASN A 319 -11.45 5.52 18.64
N VAL A 320 -11.69 5.16 19.90
CA VAL A 320 -11.98 3.78 20.31
C VAL A 320 -13.47 3.48 20.09
N LYS A 321 -13.78 2.32 19.51
CA LYS A 321 -15.18 1.89 19.31
C LYS A 321 -15.55 0.63 20.07
N ILE A 322 -14.72 -0.42 20.03
CA ILE A 322 -14.99 -1.68 20.71
C ILE A 322 -13.75 -2.19 21.44
N LYS A 323 -13.94 -2.75 22.63
CA LYS A 323 -12.91 -3.44 23.41
C LYS A 323 -13.34 -4.90 23.62
N TYR A 324 -12.46 -5.83 23.23
CA TYR A 324 -12.64 -7.27 23.41
C TYR A 324 -11.67 -7.76 24.48
N ASN A 325 -12.15 -8.43 25.51
CA ASN A 325 -11.28 -9.12 26.45
C ASN A 325 -10.78 -10.43 25.83
N CYS A 326 -9.47 -10.64 25.86
CA CYS A 326 -8.87 -11.91 25.49
C CYS A 326 -8.95 -12.89 26.67
N GLU A 327 -9.00 -14.19 26.38
CA GLU A 327 -8.83 -15.20 27.41
C GLU A 327 -7.40 -15.14 28.00
N ALA A 328 -7.29 -15.37 29.32
CA ALA A 328 -6.10 -15.06 30.14
C ALA A 328 -4.80 -15.82 29.78
N ALA A 329 -4.82 -16.72 28.81
CA ALA A 329 -3.75 -17.69 28.54
C ALA A 329 -2.87 -17.37 27.32
N GLN A 330 -2.90 -16.14 26.80
CA GLN A 330 -2.07 -15.74 25.66
C GLN A 330 -0.60 -15.58 26.08
N THR A 331 0.30 -16.45 25.60
CA THR A 331 1.72 -16.47 25.97
C THR A 331 2.62 -15.65 25.05
N SER A 332 2.16 -15.33 23.83
CA SER A 332 2.88 -14.54 22.83
C SER A 332 1.88 -13.81 21.94
N MET A 333 2.15 -12.55 21.59
CA MET A 333 1.18 -11.77 20.80
C MET A 333 1.46 -11.89 19.32
N VAL A 334 0.41 -12.30 18.63
CA VAL A 334 0.32 -12.46 17.20
C VAL A 334 -0.12 -11.13 16.64
N ARG A 335 0.57 -10.65 15.61
CA ARG A 335 0.12 -9.45 14.91
C ARG A 335 -1.25 -9.73 14.28
N PRO A 336 -2.28 -8.93 14.59
CA PRO A 336 -3.55 -9.00 13.86
C PRO A 336 -3.32 -8.65 12.39
N SER A 337 -4.17 -9.15 11.50
CA SER A 337 -4.19 -8.71 10.11
C SER A 337 -5.55 -8.10 9.78
N ILE A 338 -5.53 -7.08 8.93
CA ILE A 338 -6.74 -6.45 8.40
C ILE A 338 -6.71 -6.62 6.89
N LEU A 339 -7.84 -7.03 6.33
CA LEU A 339 -8.09 -7.05 4.89
C LEU A 339 -9.34 -6.23 4.60
N ASP A 340 -9.19 -5.24 3.74
CA ASP A 340 -10.24 -4.33 3.34
C ASP A 340 -10.88 -4.77 2.00
N PHE A 341 -12.18 -4.55 1.90
CA PHE A 341 -13.01 -4.87 0.73
C PHE A 341 -14.01 -3.76 0.48
N GLU A 342 -13.66 -2.73 -0.28
CA GLU A 342 -14.60 -1.63 -0.60
C GLU A 342 -15.33 -1.10 0.67
N GLU A 343 -16.57 -1.51 0.93
CA GLU A 343 -17.37 -1.13 2.12
C GLU A 343 -17.29 -2.08 3.33
N GLN A 344 -16.57 -3.20 3.24
CA GLN A 344 -16.36 -4.19 4.30
C GLN A 344 -14.88 -4.31 4.66
N ALA A 345 -14.59 -4.88 5.82
CA ALA A 345 -13.26 -5.32 6.15
C ALA A 345 -13.33 -6.61 6.98
N LEU A 346 -12.21 -7.30 7.10
CA LEU A 346 -12.05 -8.44 7.98
C LEU A 346 -10.80 -8.26 8.80
N ILE A 347 -10.92 -8.57 10.09
CA ILE A 347 -9.80 -8.58 11.00
C ILE A 347 -9.60 -9.99 11.50
N ALA A 348 -8.43 -10.56 11.27
CA ALA A 348 -7.99 -11.78 11.92
C ALA A 348 -7.13 -11.41 13.14
N TYR A 349 -7.52 -11.88 14.32
CA TYR A 349 -6.79 -11.65 15.55
C TYR A 349 -6.80 -12.90 16.45
N PRO A 350 -5.75 -13.11 17.25
CA PRO A 350 -5.71 -14.22 18.20
C PRO A 350 -6.65 -13.94 19.40
N ASP A 351 -7.66 -14.76 19.66
CA ASP A 351 -8.64 -14.49 20.74
C ASP A 351 -8.61 -15.49 21.91
N GLY A 352 -7.62 -16.39 21.94
CA GLY A 352 -7.45 -17.43 22.97
C GLY A 352 -5.98 -17.76 23.28
N PRO A 353 -5.67 -18.91 23.92
CA PRO A 353 -4.31 -19.33 24.29
C PRO A 353 -3.41 -19.56 23.07
N ASN A 354 -2.94 -18.51 22.37
CA ASN A 354 -2.16 -18.47 21.11
C ASN A 354 -2.58 -19.43 19.98
N MET A 355 -3.58 -20.27 20.19
CA MET A 355 -3.96 -21.38 19.34
C MET A 355 -5.39 -21.18 18.84
N ARG A 356 -5.94 -19.98 18.96
CA ARG A 356 -7.25 -19.64 18.41
C ARG A 356 -7.14 -18.31 17.68
N VAL A 357 -7.63 -18.29 16.45
CA VAL A 357 -7.75 -17.07 15.64
C VAL A 357 -9.21 -16.85 15.34
N SER A 358 -9.68 -15.64 15.61
CA SER A 358 -11.00 -15.15 15.25
C SER A 358 -10.91 -14.19 14.08
N VAL A 359 -11.83 -14.34 13.13
CA VAL A 359 -12.04 -13.38 12.04
C VAL A 359 -13.34 -12.63 12.33
N MET A 360 -13.32 -11.29 12.25
CA MET A 360 -14.50 -10.46 12.49
C MET A 360 -14.65 -9.36 11.44
N ASN A 361 -15.88 -8.86 11.27
CA ASN A 361 -16.14 -7.65 10.49
C ASN A 361 -15.91 -6.40 11.38
N PRO A 362 -15.03 -5.44 11.03
CA PRO A 362 -14.78 -4.26 11.83
C PRO A 362 -15.64 -3.04 11.40
N VAL A 363 -16.51 -3.15 10.40
CA VAL A 363 -17.31 -2.03 9.87
C VAL A 363 -18.78 -2.46 9.71
N GLY A 364 -19.70 -1.50 9.63
CA GLY A 364 -21.12 -1.75 9.35
C GLY A 364 -21.95 -2.17 10.58
N GLU A 365 -23.16 -2.66 10.31
CA GLU A 365 -24.12 -3.11 11.34
C GLU A 365 -23.67 -4.40 12.04
N GLU A 366 -22.93 -5.26 11.34
CA GLU A 366 -22.34 -6.50 11.87
C GLU A 366 -20.97 -6.27 12.54
N MET A 367 -20.63 -5.03 12.86
CA MET A 367 -19.33 -4.72 13.47
C MET A 367 -19.12 -5.50 14.77
N GLY A 368 -18.03 -6.26 14.80
CA GLY A 368 -17.63 -7.06 15.94
C GLY A 368 -18.23 -8.45 16.00
N GLN A 369 -19.05 -8.83 15.01
CA GLN A 369 -19.51 -10.19 14.84
C GLN A 369 -18.32 -11.08 14.44
N ILE A 370 -18.10 -12.15 15.19
CA ILE A 370 -17.09 -13.15 14.88
C ILE A 370 -17.67 -14.09 13.83
N ILE A 371 -16.98 -14.16 12.71
CA ILE A 371 -17.34 -14.89 11.50
C ILE A 371 -16.76 -16.29 11.53
N LEU A 372 -15.48 -16.39 11.90
CA LEU A 372 -14.72 -17.64 11.93
C LEU A 372 -13.99 -17.74 13.25
N ARG A 373 -14.02 -18.93 13.86
CA ARG A 373 -13.11 -19.33 14.92
C ARG A 373 -12.45 -20.63 14.54
N THR A 374 -11.13 -20.64 14.56
CA THR A 374 -10.35 -21.84 14.26
C THR A 374 -9.28 -22.05 15.32
N ASN A 375 -9.12 -23.32 15.72
CA ASN A 375 -8.15 -23.75 16.71
C ASN A 375 -6.92 -24.38 16.03
N PHE A 376 -5.75 -24.18 16.63
CA PHE A 376 -4.46 -24.63 16.13
C PHE A 376 -3.78 -25.58 17.09
N VAL A 377 -2.91 -26.41 16.54
CA VAL A 377 -2.04 -27.30 17.33
C VAL A 377 -0.83 -26.54 17.88
N PHE A 378 -0.46 -25.43 17.23
CA PHE A 378 0.72 -24.64 17.59
C PHE A 378 0.35 -23.18 17.89
N PRO A 379 1.10 -22.51 18.78
CA PRO A 379 1.01 -21.07 18.93
C PRO A 379 1.20 -20.34 17.61
N VAL A 380 0.23 -19.53 17.25
CA VAL A 380 0.29 -18.60 16.12
C VAL A 380 1.29 -17.49 16.50
N LEU A 381 2.06 -17.04 15.52
CA LEU A 381 3.09 -15.99 15.61
C LEU A 381 2.72 -14.76 14.80
N ASP A 382 2.17 -14.96 13.61
CA ASP A 382 1.76 -13.90 12.72
C ASP A 382 0.56 -14.34 11.88
N THR A 383 -0.24 -13.39 11.42
CA THR A 383 -1.40 -13.63 10.55
C THR A 383 -1.35 -12.71 9.35
N VAL A 384 -1.80 -13.21 8.21
CA VAL A 384 -2.04 -12.38 7.03
C VAL A 384 -3.40 -12.73 6.43
N LEU A 385 -4.14 -11.71 6.03
CA LEU A 385 -5.36 -11.83 5.24
C LEU A 385 -5.09 -11.19 3.88
N CYS A 386 -5.47 -11.88 2.81
CA CYS A 386 -5.32 -11.43 1.44
C CYS A 386 -6.48 -11.93 0.57
N ARG A 387 -6.61 -11.37 -0.64
CA ARG A 387 -7.63 -11.77 -1.62
C ARG A 387 -6.95 -12.19 -2.91
N VAL A 388 -7.31 -13.36 -3.42
CA VAL A 388 -6.83 -13.88 -4.71
C VAL A 388 -8.02 -14.41 -5.50
N ASN A 389 -8.23 -13.93 -6.73
CA ASN A 389 -9.29 -14.43 -7.63
C ASN A 389 -10.67 -14.55 -6.96
N ASP A 390 -11.11 -13.48 -6.27
CA ASP A 390 -12.34 -13.41 -5.45
C ASP A 390 -12.41 -14.30 -4.21
N LYS A 391 -11.38 -15.07 -3.90
CA LYS A 391 -11.30 -15.85 -2.66
C LYS A 391 -10.56 -15.08 -1.57
N ILE A 392 -11.07 -15.17 -0.37
CA ILE A 392 -10.43 -14.67 0.84
C ILE A 392 -9.51 -15.75 1.34
N ILE A 393 -8.23 -15.42 1.50
CA ILE A 393 -7.21 -16.36 1.94
C ILE A 393 -6.61 -15.83 3.23
N THR A 394 -6.44 -16.72 4.21
CA THR A 394 -5.65 -16.41 5.40
C THR A 394 -4.47 -17.35 5.55
N GLY A 395 -3.31 -16.75 5.82
CA GLY A 395 -2.09 -17.45 6.21
C GLY A 395 -1.85 -17.27 7.69
N LEU A 396 -1.79 -18.37 8.43
CA LEU A 396 -1.59 -18.41 9.87
C LEU A 396 -0.25 -19.07 10.16
N LEU A 397 0.69 -18.26 10.63
CA LEU A 397 2.07 -18.66 10.82
C LEU A 397 2.29 -19.13 12.25
N SER A 398 2.95 -20.27 12.42
CA SER A 398 3.54 -20.74 13.68
C SER A 398 5.06 -20.83 13.52
N GLU A 399 5.79 -21.16 14.58
CA GLU A 399 7.25 -21.32 14.51
C GLU A 399 7.73 -22.34 13.47
N ARG A 400 6.90 -23.33 13.11
CA ARG A 400 7.31 -24.45 12.24
C ARG A 400 6.43 -24.67 11.03
N GLN A 401 5.24 -24.08 11.01
CA GLN A 401 4.23 -24.34 9.99
C GLN A 401 3.50 -23.06 9.60
N LEU A 402 3.25 -22.91 8.31
CA LEU A 402 2.29 -21.98 7.74
C LEU A 402 1.02 -22.75 7.39
N ASN A 403 -0.09 -22.42 8.04
CA ASN A 403 -1.40 -23.00 7.75
C ASN A 403 -2.20 -22.05 6.88
N LEU A 404 -2.78 -22.57 5.80
CA LEU A 404 -3.46 -21.79 4.79
C LEU A 404 -4.95 -22.15 4.75
N PHE A 405 -5.79 -21.13 4.68
CA PHE A 405 -7.24 -21.26 4.62
C PHE A 405 -7.79 -20.41 3.47
N SER A 406 -8.91 -20.82 2.88
CA SER A 406 -9.62 -20.11 1.80
C SER A 406 -11.12 -20.16 2.04
N SER A 407 -11.82 -19.08 1.72
CA SER A 407 -13.26 -19.09 1.45
C SER A 407 -13.60 -19.90 0.20
#